data_AF-A0A800EZU3-F1
#
_entry.id   AF-A0A800EZU3-F1
#
_cell.length_a   1.000
_cell.length_b   1.000
_cell.length_c   1.000
_cell.angle_alpha   90.00
_cell.angle_beta   90.00
_cell.angle_gamma   90.00
#
_symmetry.space_group_name_H-M   'P 1'
#
loop_
_entity.id
_entity.type
_entity.pdbx_description
1 polymer ?
#
loop_
_entity_poly.entity_id
_entity_poly.type
_entity_poly.pdbx_seq_one_letter_code
_entity_poly.pdbx_strand_id
1 'polypeptide(L)'
;MGQSCGRIVPTRAREVAPMTLEEASRRMDLLGHSFCGSPDSADSTISVIYRRHDGDYGLICPRRFFSRKTFFRPDGPGKRRHMKGR
;
A
#
# COMPACT_ATOMS: atom_id res chain seq x y z
N MET A 1 12.25 3.19 -29.52
CA MET A 1 11.23 4.10 -28.98
C MET A 1 11.63 4.44 -27.56
N GLY A 2 12.02 5.70 -27.32
CA GLY A 2 12.66 6.12 -26.07
C GLY A 2 11.67 6.15 -24.91
N GLN A 3 12.06 5.58 -23.78
CA GLN A 3 11.30 5.64 -22.54
C GLN A 3 11.42 7.07 -22.01
N SER A 4 10.36 7.89 -22.12
CA SER A 4 10.25 9.10 -21.32
C SER A 4 9.85 8.68 -19.90
N CYS A 5 10.82 8.22 -19.12
CA CYS A 5 10.62 8.08 -17.69
C CYS A 5 10.24 9.45 -17.14
N GLY A 6 9.04 9.55 -16.55
CA GLY A 6 8.53 10.82 -16.04
C GLY A 6 9.52 11.45 -15.05
N ARG A 7 9.68 12.77 -15.10
CA ARG A 7 10.54 13.51 -14.16
C ARG A 7 9.93 13.47 -12.77
N ILE A 8 10.66 12.89 -11.81
CA ILE A 8 10.31 12.99 -10.40
C ILE A 8 10.57 14.44 -9.95
N VAL A 9 9.51 15.14 -9.52
CA VAL A 9 9.64 16.51 -9.00
C VAL A 9 9.98 16.43 -7.51
N PRO A 10 11.10 17.05 -7.07
CA PRO A 10 11.45 17.06 -5.66
C PRO A 10 10.34 17.77 -4.88
N THR A 11 9.78 17.05 -3.91
CA THR A 11 8.70 17.56 -3.07
C THR A 11 9.26 17.94 -1.72
N ARG A 12 8.85 19.09 -1.18
CA ARG A 12 9.21 19.48 0.19
C ARG A 12 8.53 18.53 1.17
N ALA A 13 9.32 17.89 2.02
CA ALA A 13 8.77 17.14 3.14
C ALA A 13 8.04 18.13 4.07
N ARG A 14 6.77 17.82 4.40
CA ARG A 14 6.05 18.50 5.48
C ARG A 14 6.11 17.59 6.69
N GLU A 15 6.44 18.16 7.85
CA GLU A 15 6.25 17.49 9.12
C GLU A 15 4.75 17.31 9.35
N VAL A 16 4.31 16.06 9.36
CA VAL A 16 2.91 15.70 9.60
C VAL A 16 2.82 15.05 10.96
N ALA A 17 2.10 15.72 11.87
CA ALA A 17 1.75 15.15 13.15
C ALA A 17 0.84 13.92 12.96
N PRO A 18 0.93 12.91 13.84
CA PRO A 18 -0.06 11.84 13.88
C PRO A 18 -1.43 12.46 14.15
N MET A 19 -2.41 12.12 13.30
CA MET A 19 -3.78 12.62 13.41
C MET A 19 -4.74 11.55 12.90
N THR A 20 -5.96 11.56 13.44
CA THR A 20 -7.01 10.62 13.04
C THR A 20 -7.50 10.88 11.61
N LEU A 21 -8.21 9.91 11.04
CA LEU A 21 -8.83 10.04 9.72
C LEU A 21 -9.81 11.22 9.63
N GLU A 22 -10.56 11.48 10.71
CA GLU A 22 -11.50 12.60 10.77
C GLU A 22 -10.78 13.95 10.84
N GLU A 23 -9.67 14.05 11.58
CA GLU A 23 -8.86 15.26 11.58
C GLU A 23 -8.22 15.50 10.21
N ALA A 24 -7.76 14.43 9.53
CA ALA A 24 -7.21 14.51 8.19
C ALA A 24 -8.26 14.97 7.16
N SER A 25 -9.51 14.48 7.25
CA SER A 25 -10.60 14.91 6.37
C SER A 25 -10.96 16.38 6.58
N ARG A 26 -11.06 16.81 7.84
CA ARG A 26 -11.29 18.21 8.20
C ARG A 26 -10.17 19.11 7.69
N ARG A 27 -8.91 18.66 7.77
CA ARG A 27 -7.75 19.40 7.27
C ARG A 27 -7.75 19.52 5.74
N MET A 28 -8.19 18.48 5.02
CA MET A 28 -8.36 18.56 3.56
C MET A 28 -9.40 19.60 3.16
N ASP A 29 -10.50 19.69 3.91
CA ASP A 29 -11.55 20.67 3.67
C ASP A 29 -11.05 22.10 3.93
N LEU A 30 -10.48 22.35 5.10
CA LEU A 30 -9.98 23.67 5.51
C LEU A 30 -8.86 24.22 4.60
N LEU A 31 -8.00 23.35 4.08
CA LEU A 31 -6.89 23.74 3.20
C LEU A 31 -7.23 23.64 1.70
N GLY A 32 -8.42 23.14 1.35
CA GLY A 32 -8.77 22.84 -0.03
C GLY A 32 -7.80 21.85 -0.69
N HIS A 33 -7.20 20.94 0.07
CA HIS A 33 -6.25 19.95 -0.44
C HIS A 33 -7.00 18.69 -0.90
N SER A 34 -6.57 18.11 -2.03
CA SER A 34 -7.17 16.88 -2.57
C SER A 34 -6.65 15.59 -1.90
N PHE A 35 -5.53 15.69 -1.18
CA PHE A 35 -4.87 14.58 -0.52
C PHE A 35 -4.27 15.01 0.81
N CYS A 36 -4.37 14.14 1.81
CA CYS A 36 -3.73 14.32 3.10
C CYS A 36 -3.22 12.97 3.62
N GLY A 37 -1.93 12.92 3.97
CA GLY A 37 -1.33 11.74 4.56
C GLY A 37 -0.95 12.00 6.01
N SER A 38 -1.28 11.08 6.91
CA SER A 38 -0.83 11.11 8.30
C SER A 38 -0.49 9.70 8.80
N PRO A 39 0.51 9.59 9.70
CA PRO A 39 0.68 8.37 10.47
C PRO A 39 -0.50 8.20 11.42
N ASP A 40 -1.05 6.99 11.48
CA ASP A 40 -2.07 6.62 12.44
C ASP A 40 -1.51 6.66 13.86
N SER A 41 -2.30 7.17 14.81
CA SER A 41 -1.86 7.32 16.20
C SER A 41 -1.66 5.99 16.92
N ALA A 42 -2.30 4.90 16.47
CA ALA A 42 -2.27 3.61 17.15
C ALA A 42 -1.13 2.72 16.63
N ASP A 43 -0.91 2.68 15.31
CA ASP A 43 0.03 1.72 14.70
C ASP A 43 1.24 2.40 14.03
N SER A 44 1.32 3.74 14.03
CA SER A 44 2.31 4.54 13.28
C SER A 44 2.32 4.27 11.76
N THR A 45 1.34 3.52 11.26
CA THR A 45 1.17 3.22 9.85
C THR A 45 0.67 4.47 9.12
N ILE A 46 1.39 4.87 8.07
CA ILE A 46 1.01 6.01 7.24
C ILE A 46 -0.26 5.66 6.47
N SER A 47 -1.32 6.44 6.66
CA SER A 47 -2.54 6.36 5.86
C SER A 47 -2.70 7.63 5.04
N VAL A 48 -3.21 7.50 3.81
CA VAL A 48 -3.44 8.63 2.90
C VAL A 48 -4.92 8.69 2.55
N ILE A 49 -5.59 9.76 2.97
CA ILE A 49 -6.95 10.07 2.57
C ILE A 49 -6.93 11.00 1.35
N TYR A 50 -7.85 10.79 0.41
CA TYR A 50 -7.96 11.60 -0.79
C TYR A 50 -9.41 11.78 -1.21
N ARG A 51 -9.70 12.87 -1.92
CA ARG A 51 -11.02 13.14 -2.49
C ARG A 51 -11.16 12.41 -3.83
N ARG A 52 -12.23 11.63 -3.97
CA ARG A 52 -12.57 10.94 -5.22
C ARG A 52 -13.33 11.87 -6.15
N HIS A 53 -13.37 11.53 -7.43
CA HIS A 53 -14.10 12.30 -8.44
C HIS A 53 -15.63 12.22 -8.24
N ASP A 54 -16.11 11.14 -7.61
CA ASP A 54 -17.50 10.90 -7.24
C ASP A 54 -17.97 11.73 -6.02
N GLY A 55 -17.07 12.49 -5.37
CA GLY A 55 -17.39 13.31 -4.20
C GLY A 55 -17.15 12.62 -2.85
N ASP A 56 -17.00 11.29 -2.86
CA ASP A 56 -16.65 10.51 -1.68
C ASP A 56 -15.15 10.60 -1.32
N TYR A 57 -14.83 10.17 -0.10
CA TYR A 57 -13.44 10.07 0.38
C TYR A 57 -12.91 8.66 0.18
N GLY A 58 -11.69 8.57 -0.37
CA GLY A 58 -10.93 7.33 -0.48
C GLY A 58 -9.82 7.28 0.57
N LEU A 59 -9.50 6.08 1.04
CA LEU A 59 -8.43 5.83 1.99
C LEU A 59 -7.44 4.81 1.40
N ILE A 60 -6.16 5.15 1.43
CA ILE A 60 -5.04 4.26 1.11
C ILE A 60 -4.33 3.95 2.42
N CYS A 61 -4.53 2.73 2.91
CA CYS A 61 -3.73 2.17 3.99
C CYS A 61 -2.75 1.15 3.39
N PRO A 62 -1.43 1.32 3.56
CA PRO A 62 -0.45 0.28 3.30
C PRO A 62 -0.61 -0.77 4.40
N ARG A 63 -1.67 -1.56 4.30
CA ARG A 63 -1.79 -2.77 5.10
C ARG A 63 -0.64 -3.65 4.64
N ARG A 64 0.35 -3.85 5.50
CA ARG A 64 1.46 -4.76 5.24
C ARG A 64 0.84 -6.08 4.84
N PHE A 65 0.83 -6.37 3.54
CA PHE A 65 0.47 -7.67 3.02
C PHE A 65 1.61 -8.60 3.47
N PHE A 66 1.57 -9.04 4.73
CA PHE A 66 2.01 -10.38 5.02
C PHE A 66 0.98 -11.32 4.39
N SER A 67 0.96 -11.36 3.05
CA SER A 67 0.53 -12.55 2.34
C SER A 67 1.60 -13.60 2.61
N ARG A 68 1.47 -14.21 3.78
CA ARG A 68 1.93 -15.57 4.03
C ARG A 68 1.24 -16.43 2.96
N LYS A 69 1.89 -16.69 1.83
CA LYS A 69 1.67 -17.87 0.95
C LYS A 69 2.56 -17.81 -0.31
N THR A 70 3.84 -18.07 -0.12
CA THR A 70 4.61 -18.92 -1.03
C THR A 70 5.08 -20.11 -0.19
N PHE A 71 4.19 -20.99 0.25
CA PHE A 71 4.00 -22.31 -0.37
C PHE A 71 4.90 -22.60 -1.59
N PHE A 72 6.22 -22.48 -1.42
CA PHE A 72 7.20 -23.09 -2.31
C PHE A 72 8.15 -23.91 -1.43
N ARG A 73 7.69 -25.11 -1.07
CA ARG A 73 8.59 -26.22 -0.72
C ARG A 73 8.75 -27.02 -2.00
N PRO A 74 9.87 -26.88 -2.75
CA PRO A 74 10.26 -27.94 -3.65
C PRO A 74 10.68 -29.15 -2.78
N ASP A 75 10.61 -30.34 -3.35
CA ASP A 75 10.99 -31.62 -2.72
C ASP A 75 9.95 -32.29 -1.82
N GLY A 76 8.82 -32.67 -2.46
CA GLY A 76 8.12 -33.89 -2.08
C GLY A 76 8.77 -35.12 -2.76
N PRO A 77 8.95 -36.26 -2.07
CA PRO A 77 9.69 -37.41 -2.61
C PRO A 77 8.87 -38.14 -3.67
N GLY A 78 9.33 -38.07 -4.93
CA GLY A 78 8.81 -38.86 -6.04
C GLY A 78 9.04 -40.35 -5.82
N LYS A 79 7.96 -41.09 -5.61
CA LYS A 79 7.94 -42.56 -5.54
C LYS A 79 8.42 -43.15 -6.87
N ARG A 80 9.64 -43.69 -6.93
CA ARG A 80 10.07 -44.56 -8.04
C ARG A 80 9.28 -45.87 -7.96
N ARG A 81 8.31 -46.04 -8.85
CA ARG A 81 7.63 -47.32 -9.02
C ARG A 81 8.59 -48.31 -9.70
N HIS A 82 8.83 -49.43 -9.02
CA HIS A 82 9.39 -50.64 -9.59
C HIS A 82 8.35 -51.23 -10.57
N MET A 83 8.73 -51.47 -11.82
CA MET A 83 7.93 -52.28 -12.75
C MET A 83 8.79 -53.47 -13.17
N LYS A 84 8.37 -54.66 -12.71
CA LYS A 84 8.81 -55.96 -13.21
C LYS A 84 8.36 -56.13 -14.67
N GLY A 85 9.17 -56.84 -15.45
CA GLY A 85 8.71 -57.56 -16.64
C GLY A 85 9.58 -57.36 -17.87
N ARG A 86 10.62 -58.19 -18.03
CA ARG A 86 10.59 -59.43 -18.83
C ARG A 86 11.69 -60.36 -18.37
#